data_AF-A0A534INK5-F1
#
_entry.id   AF-A0A534INK5-F1
#
_cell.length_a   1.000
_cell.length_b   1.000
_cell.length_c   1.000
_cell.angle_alpha   90.00
_cell.angle_beta   90.00
_cell.angle_gamma   90.00
#
_symmetry.space_group_name_H-M   'P 1'
#
loop_
_entity.id
_entity.type
_entity.pdbx_description
1 polymer ?
#
loop_
_entity_poly.entity_id
_entity_poly.type
_entity_poly.pdbx_seq_one_letter_code
_entity_poly.pdbx_strand_id
1 'polypeptide(L)'
;MAVDAGVPTRNLEVERQLACSVCNADWKRCQLATCPYLANVRTWFKEQPALSSPNLFGASPPSAFVGSWGYPRVLAGPLVPPVREGTAIMDASETWLRLDIQDILRFRLSLVRGKAQRPVEAARNPDRILAATQEEAMASRPVDTELWLEKKPVLQGAFSARASPTGPSGVIRKLQLAENPSIPRKVDAVVSDTDLLATQGIVDLYRDGIP
;
A
#
# COMPACT_ATOMS: atom_id res chain seq x y z
N MET A 1 52.04 9.59 5.11
CA MET A 1 51.15 9.43 6.27
C MET A 1 50.33 10.71 6.40
N ALA A 2 49.15 10.73 5.80
CA ALA A 2 48.17 11.80 5.96
C ALA A 2 46.93 11.13 6.56
N VAL A 3 46.63 11.55 7.79
CA VAL A 3 45.57 11.02 8.63
C VAL A 3 44.21 11.44 8.08
N ASP A 4 43.34 10.44 8.01
CA ASP A 4 41.94 10.48 7.63
C ASP A 4 41.18 11.43 8.56
N ALA A 5 40.79 12.61 8.05
CA ALA A 5 39.95 13.55 8.77
C ALA A 5 38.48 13.16 8.54
N GLY A 6 38.03 12.17 9.31
CA GLY A 6 36.63 11.75 9.36
C GLY A 6 35.70 12.93 9.63
N VAL A 7 34.61 12.99 8.88
CA VAL A 7 33.53 13.96 9.08
C VAL A 7 33.00 13.80 10.51
N PRO A 8 33.02 14.85 11.34
CA PRO A 8 32.52 14.74 12.71
C PRO A 8 31.01 14.54 12.67
N THR A 9 30.56 13.37 13.10
CA THR A 9 29.16 13.06 13.41
C THR A 9 28.71 13.90 14.61
N ARG A 10 28.49 15.19 14.38
CA ARG A 10 27.70 16.00 15.31
C ARG A 10 26.28 15.47 15.27
N ASN A 11 25.90 14.78 16.35
CA ASN A 11 24.54 14.54 16.82
C ASN A 11 23.50 15.44 16.15
N LEU A 12 22.97 14.97 15.02
CA LEU A 12 21.64 15.32 14.56
C LEU A 12 20.71 14.25 15.10
N GLU A 13 20.65 14.14 16.44
CA GLU A 13 19.39 13.78 17.09
C GLU A 13 18.43 14.94 16.81
N VAL A 14 17.93 14.97 15.58
CA VAL A 14 16.62 15.53 15.35
C VAL A 14 15.71 14.60 16.14
N GLU A 15 15.32 14.99 17.35
CA GLU A 15 14.12 14.47 17.99
C GLU A 15 12.96 14.78 17.04
N ARG A 16 12.84 13.95 16.01
CA ARG A 16 11.81 14.04 15.01
C ARG A 16 10.59 13.53 15.74
N GLN A 17 9.82 14.46 16.33
CA GLN A 17 8.43 14.19 16.67
C GLN A 17 7.69 13.89 15.36
N LEU A 18 7.88 12.67 14.85
CA LEU A 18 7.20 12.08 13.68
C LEU A 18 5.72 11.86 13.99
N ALA A 19 5.35 11.89 15.27
CA ALA A 19 3.99 11.77 15.75
C ALA A 19 3.41 13.15 16.06
N CYS A 20 2.15 13.37 15.65
CA CYS A 20 1.40 14.58 15.99
C CYS A 20 1.37 14.78 17.51
N SER A 21 1.80 15.94 18.00
CA SER A 21 1.86 16.28 19.43
C SER A 21 0.52 16.19 20.19
N VAL A 22 -0.61 16.22 19.47
CA VAL A 22 -1.96 16.08 20.06
C VAL A 22 -2.35 14.62 20.23
N CYS A 23 -2.18 13.81 19.19
CA CYS A 23 -2.76 12.46 19.14
C CYS A 23 -1.72 11.33 19.22
N ASN A 24 -0.43 11.65 19.09
CA ASN A 24 0.68 10.70 19.06
C ASN A 24 0.43 9.53 18.08
N ALA A 25 -0.12 9.83 16.91
CA ALA A 25 -0.55 8.88 15.88
C ALA A 25 -1.73 7.95 16.25
N ASP A 26 -2.39 8.15 17.39
CA ASP A 26 -3.70 7.57 17.70
C ASP A 26 -4.81 8.57 17.36
N TRP A 27 -5.31 8.50 16.11
CA TRP A 27 -6.30 9.45 15.61
C TRP A 27 -7.55 9.56 16.48
N LYS A 28 -7.91 8.52 17.25
CA LYS A 28 -9.08 8.53 18.14
C LYS A 28 -8.88 9.42 19.37
N ARG A 29 -7.62 9.74 19.72
CA ARG A 29 -7.25 10.68 20.79
C ARG A 29 -7.12 12.11 20.31
N CYS A 30 -7.26 12.36 19.00
CA CYS A 30 -7.12 13.70 18.45
C CYS A 30 -8.28 14.59 18.89
N GLN A 31 -7.97 15.73 19.50
CA GLN A 31 -8.97 16.72 19.96
C GLN A 31 -9.12 17.89 18.98
N LEU A 32 -8.39 17.89 17.86
CA LEU A 32 -8.50 18.94 16.84
C LEU A 32 -9.77 18.75 16.00
N ALA A 33 -10.47 19.86 15.71
CA ALA A 33 -11.62 19.85 14.82
C ALA A 33 -11.24 19.39 13.39
N THR A 34 -10.03 19.75 12.93
CA THR A 34 -9.47 19.31 11.64
C THR A 34 -8.00 18.92 11.82
N CYS A 35 -7.60 17.75 11.32
CA CYS A 35 -6.21 17.31 11.35
C CYS A 35 -5.42 18.03 10.24
N PRO A 36 -4.32 18.76 10.56
CA PRO A 36 -3.55 19.49 9.55
C PRO A 36 -2.94 18.55 8.50
N TYR A 37 -2.54 17.33 8.88
CA TYR A 37 -2.02 16.32 7.96
C TYR A 37 -3.08 15.72 7.02
N LEU A 38 -4.38 15.84 7.36
CA LEU A 38 -5.48 15.29 6.57
C LEU A 38 -6.34 16.36 5.91
N ALA A 39 -6.19 17.64 6.25
CA ALA A 39 -7.08 18.70 5.76
C ALA A 39 -7.10 18.71 4.23
N ASN A 40 -5.93 18.86 3.62
CA ASN A 40 -5.78 18.88 2.16
C ASN A 40 -6.18 17.55 1.52
N VAL A 41 -5.80 16.43 2.15
CA VAL A 41 -6.08 15.09 1.63
C VAL A 41 -7.58 14.78 1.66
N ARG A 42 -8.28 15.10 2.75
CA ARG A 42 -9.73 14.92 2.85
C ARG A 42 -10.49 15.76 1.84
N THR A 43 -10.06 17.00 1.61
CA THR A 43 -10.65 17.86 0.58
C THR A 43 -10.45 17.26 -0.80
N TRP A 44 -9.22 16.85 -1.14
CA TRP A 44 -8.92 16.15 -2.39
C TRP A 44 -9.79 14.90 -2.58
N PHE A 45 -9.95 14.08 -1.54
CA PHE A 45 -10.82 12.90 -1.55
C PHE A 45 -12.30 13.22 -1.79
N LYS A 46 -12.81 14.31 -1.22
CA LYS A 46 -14.20 14.75 -1.41
C LYS A 46 -14.42 15.26 -2.83
N GLU A 47 -13.43 15.94 -3.39
CA GLU A 47 -13.48 16.56 -4.72
C GLU A 47 -13.23 15.54 -5.83
N GLN A 48 -12.58 14.41 -5.55
CA GLN A 48 -12.25 13.39 -6.54
C GLN A 48 -13.52 12.67 -7.05
N PRO A 49 -13.97 12.90 -8.31
CA PRO A 49 -15.22 12.32 -8.80
C PRO A 49 -15.18 10.80 -8.86
N ALA A 50 -14.00 10.22 -9.14
CA ALA A 50 -13.77 8.77 -9.17
C ALA A 50 -14.03 8.07 -7.83
N LEU A 51 -14.10 8.82 -6.73
CA LEU A 51 -14.41 8.30 -5.40
C LEU A 51 -15.80 8.70 -4.90
N SER A 52 -16.61 9.33 -5.75
CA SER A 52 -17.99 9.67 -5.41
C SER A 52 -18.91 8.43 -5.33
N SER A 53 -18.48 7.30 -5.92
CA SER A 53 -19.24 6.06 -6.05
C SER A 53 -18.54 4.88 -5.34
N PRO A 54 -19.23 3.74 -5.14
CA PRO A 54 -18.59 2.51 -4.66
C PRO A 54 -17.71 1.81 -5.72
N ASN A 55 -17.70 2.31 -6.96
CA ASN A 55 -16.92 1.76 -8.05
C ASN A 55 -15.70 2.66 -8.30
N LEU A 56 -14.55 2.02 -8.47
CA LEU A 56 -13.27 2.67 -8.66
C LEU A 56 -12.55 2.01 -9.83
N PHE A 57 -11.90 2.84 -10.63
CA PHE A 57 -11.01 2.41 -11.68
C PHE A 57 -9.72 3.21 -11.61
N GLY A 58 -8.59 2.53 -11.67
CA GLY A 58 -7.28 3.16 -11.64
C GLY A 58 -6.14 2.18 -11.87
N ALA A 59 -4.95 2.71 -12.08
CA ALA A 59 -3.75 1.91 -12.29
C ALA A 59 -3.16 1.55 -10.92
N SER A 60 -3.44 0.34 -10.46
CA SER A 60 -2.96 -0.15 -9.17
C SER A 60 -1.46 -0.42 -9.24
N PRO A 61 -0.62 0.15 -8.35
CA PRO A 61 0.79 -0.23 -8.29
C PRO A 61 0.93 -1.71 -7.90
N PRO A 62 2.07 -2.37 -8.22
CA PRO A 62 2.33 -3.74 -7.80
C PRO A 62 2.40 -3.89 -6.28
N SER A 63 1.25 -4.10 -5.64
CA SER A 63 1.14 -4.18 -4.20
C SER A 63 -0.17 -4.82 -3.76
N ALA A 64 -0.18 -5.33 -2.54
CA ALA A 64 -1.37 -5.85 -1.90
C ALA A 64 -1.42 -5.43 -0.43
N PHE A 65 -2.63 -5.19 0.06
CA PHE A 65 -2.89 -5.05 1.49
C PHE A 65 -3.10 -6.44 2.11
N VAL A 66 -2.38 -6.72 3.20
CA VAL A 66 -2.63 -7.87 4.08
C VAL A 66 -2.67 -7.38 5.52
N GLY A 67 -3.80 -7.61 6.20
CA GLY A 67 -3.99 -7.26 7.61
C GLY A 67 -3.67 -8.41 8.57
N SER A 68 -3.49 -8.09 9.86
CA SER A 68 -3.32 -9.09 10.93
C SER A 68 -4.59 -9.34 11.75
N TRP A 69 -5.60 -8.47 11.61
CA TRP A 69 -6.84 -8.57 12.37
C TRP A 69 -7.62 -9.83 11.98
N GLY A 70 -7.93 -10.67 12.98
CA GLY A 70 -8.74 -11.88 12.81
C GLY A 70 -7.96 -13.13 12.41
N TYR A 71 -6.62 -13.14 12.50
CA TYR A 71 -5.79 -14.31 12.21
C TYR A 71 -6.34 -15.60 12.85
N PRO A 72 -6.44 -16.74 12.12
CA PRO A 72 -5.89 -16.98 10.77
C PRO A 72 -6.77 -16.48 9.61
N ARG A 73 -7.91 -15.82 9.86
CA ARG A 73 -8.77 -15.24 8.81
C ARG A 73 -8.54 -13.74 8.68
N VAL A 74 -7.62 -13.39 7.82
CA VAL A 74 -7.14 -12.02 7.61
C VAL A 74 -7.91 -11.29 6.51
N LEU A 75 -7.85 -9.96 6.54
CA LEU A 75 -8.32 -9.11 5.46
C LEU A 75 -7.20 -8.94 4.44
N ALA A 76 -7.47 -9.25 3.18
CA ALA A 76 -6.54 -9.04 2.08
C ALA A 76 -7.24 -8.41 0.86
N GLY A 77 -6.49 -7.73 0.00
CA GLY A 77 -6.99 -7.17 -1.25
C GLY A 77 -6.04 -6.16 -1.89
N PRO A 78 -6.41 -5.62 -3.07
CA PRO A 78 -5.57 -4.74 -3.87
C PRO A 78 -5.54 -3.31 -3.32
N LEU A 79 -4.61 -2.52 -3.85
CA LEU A 79 -4.39 -1.11 -3.51
C LEU A 79 -4.69 -0.18 -4.68
N VAL A 80 -5.95 0.04 -5.01
CA VAL A 80 -6.34 0.76 -6.23
C VAL A 80 -6.41 2.27 -5.96
N PRO A 81 -5.65 3.12 -6.68
CA PRO A 81 -5.80 4.57 -6.57
C PRO A 81 -6.90 5.11 -7.51
N PRO A 82 -7.45 6.32 -7.29
CA PRO A 82 -8.41 6.96 -8.18
C PRO A 82 -7.76 7.71 -9.35
N VAL A 83 -6.63 7.20 -9.84
CA VAL A 83 -5.81 7.76 -10.93
C VAL A 83 -5.24 6.63 -11.78
N ARG A 84 -4.94 6.91 -13.05
CA ARG A 84 -4.52 5.89 -14.04
C ARG A 84 -3.07 5.98 -14.47
N GLU A 85 -2.35 7.03 -14.08
CA GLU A 85 -0.99 7.28 -14.56
C GLU A 85 -0.07 7.64 -13.41
N GLY A 86 1.22 7.33 -13.56
CA GLY A 86 2.25 7.70 -12.59
C GLY A 86 2.09 7.04 -11.23
N THR A 87 1.39 5.91 -11.13
CA THR A 87 1.05 5.29 -9.85
C THR A 87 2.12 4.36 -9.31
N ALA A 88 3.12 3.99 -10.13
CA ALA A 88 4.23 3.13 -9.71
C ALA A 88 4.95 3.67 -8.46
N ILE A 89 5.14 4.98 -8.39
CA ILE A 89 5.79 5.65 -7.26
C ILE A 89 4.97 5.53 -5.96
N MET A 90 3.67 5.26 -6.04
CA MET A 90 2.77 5.33 -4.89
C MET A 90 2.98 4.20 -3.88
N ASP A 91 3.65 3.11 -4.27
CA ASP A 91 4.07 2.05 -3.35
C ASP A 91 5.52 1.56 -3.53
N ALA A 92 6.37 2.34 -4.22
CA ALA A 92 7.80 2.08 -4.38
C ALA A 92 8.61 2.71 -3.24
N SER A 93 8.46 2.19 -2.03
CA SER A 93 9.01 2.79 -0.80
C SER A 93 10.52 3.04 -0.80
N GLU A 94 11.27 2.21 -1.52
CA GLU A 94 12.71 2.30 -1.75
C GLU A 94 13.13 3.58 -2.48
N THR A 95 12.21 4.21 -3.22
CA THR A 95 12.46 5.45 -3.96
C THR A 95 12.14 6.71 -3.16
N TRP A 96 11.48 6.60 -2.01
CA TRP A 96 10.91 7.74 -1.28
C TRP A 96 11.92 8.55 -0.46
N LEU A 97 13.16 8.09 -0.33
CA LEU A 97 14.17 8.73 0.52
C LEU A 97 14.43 10.21 0.19
N ARG A 98 14.17 10.63 -1.05
CA ARG A 98 14.37 12.01 -1.54
C ARG A 98 13.08 12.81 -1.68
N LEU A 99 11.93 12.24 -1.31
CA LEU A 99 10.62 12.87 -1.45
C LEU A 99 10.19 13.57 -0.16
N ASP A 100 9.33 14.58 -0.29
CA ASP A 100 8.73 15.24 0.86
C ASP A 100 7.71 14.29 1.52
N ILE A 101 7.57 14.41 2.84
CA ILE A 101 6.58 13.66 3.62
C ILE A 101 5.17 13.92 3.11
N GLN A 102 4.88 15.12 2.58
CA GLN A 102 3.57 15.44 2.01
C GLN A 102 3.26 14.58 0.78
N ASP A 103 4.26 14.31 -0.06
CA ASP A 103 4.10 13.44 -1.23
C ASP A 103 3.88 11.99 -0.82
N ILE A 104 4.67 11.50 0.14
CA ILE A 104 4.52 10.14 0.70
C ILE A 104 3.13 9.97 1.31
N LEU A 105 2.66 10.96 2.09
CA LEU A 105 1.32 10.97 2.65
C LEU A 105 0.27 10.95 1.54
N ARG A 106 0.42 11.78 0.51
CA ARG A 106 -0.49 11.78 -0.64
C ARG A 106 -0.55 10.41 -1.30
N PHE A 107 0.58 9.77 -1.57
CA PHE A 107 0.63 8.44 -2.16
C PHE A 107 -0.12 7.40 -1.32
N ARG A 108 0.30 7.24 -0.07
CA ARG A 108 -0.25 6.23 0.85
C ARG A 108 -1.73 6.44 1.15
N LEU A 109 -2.14 7.69 1.28
CA LEU A 109 -3.53 8.03 1.58
C LEU A 109 -4.42 7.89 0.36
N SER A 110 -3.89 8.06 -0.86
CA SER A 110 -4.65 7.93 -2.13
C SER A 110 -4.96 6.48 -2.51
N LEU A 111 -4.24 5.49 -1.97
CA LEU A 111 -4.45 4.07 -2.26
C LEU A 111 -5.71 3.56 -1.54
N VAL A 112 -6.75 3.22 -2.31
CA VAL A 112 -7.98 2.64 -1.77
C VAL A 112 -7.79 1.16 -1.55
N ARG A 113 -7.97 0.72 -0.29
CA ARG A 113 -7.81 -0.69 0.08
C ARG A 113 -9.11 -1.45 -0.15
N GLY A 114 -9.11 -2.34 -1.12
CA GLY A 114 -10.10 -3.41 -1.19
C GLY A 114 -9.85 -4.40 -0.05
N LYS A 115 -10.91 -4.82 0.65
CA LYS A 115 -10.82 -5.86 1.69
C LYS A 115 -11.76 -7.01 1.41
N ALA A 116 -11.22 -8.22 1.43
CA ALA A 116 -11.96 -9.46 1.53
C ALA A 116 -11.36 -10.30 2.67
N GLN A 117 -12.21 -10.89 3.52
CA GLN A 117 -11.74 -11.77 4.58
C GLN A 117 -11.50 -13.17 4.05
N ARG A 118 -10.29 -13.71 4.22
CA ARG A 118 -9.90 -15.05 3.75
C ARG A 118 -9.01 -15.74 4.79
N PRO A 119 -9.11 -17.08 4.93
CA PRO A 119 -8.11 -17.84 5.68
C PRO A 119 -6.75 -17.74 4.97
N VAL A 120 -5.65 -17.70 5.72
CA VAL A 120 -4.29 -17.56 5.15
C VAL A 120 -3.94 -18.71 4.19
N GLU A 121 -4.49 -19.89 4.42
CA GLU A 121 -4.29 -21.09 3.61
C GLU A 121 -4.86 -20.94 2.19
N ALA A 122 -5.83 -20.03 1.98
CA ALA A 122 -6.40 -19.75 0.67
C ALA A 122 -5.38 -19.15 -0.31
N ALA A 123 -4.25 -18.63 0.16
CA ALA A 123 -3.19 -18.11 -0.72
C ALA A 123 -2.64 -19.17 -1.69
N ARG A 124 -2.74 -20.47 -1.35
CA ARG A 124 -2.30 -21.59 -2.20
C ARG A 124 -3.34 -22.00 -3.26
N ASN A 125 -4.61 -21.74 -3.00
CA ASN A 125 -5.71 -22.03 -3.92
C ASN A 125 -6.71 -20.86 -3.85
N PRO A 126 -6.33 -19.72 -4.46
CA PRO A 126 -7.04 -18.48 -4.29
C PRO A 126 -8.41 -18.50 -4.99
N ASP A 127 -9.37 -17.80 -4.41
CA ASP A 127 -10.58 -17.46 -5.15
C ASP A 127 -10.29 -16.34 -6.17
N ARG A 128 -11.28 -16.00 -6.99
CA ARG A 128 -11.12 -14.99 -8.04
C ARG A 128 -10.60 -13.63 -7.54
N ILE A 129 -11.01 -13.20 -6.34
CA ILE A 129 -10.57 -11.90 -5.78
C ILE A 129 -9.12 -12.00 -5.34
N LEU A 130 -8.76 -13.06 -4.62
CA LEU A 130 -7.40 -13.26 -4.14
C LEU A 130 -6.42 -13.51 -5.31
N ALA A 131 -6.85 -14.25 -6.33
CA ALA A 131 -6.05 -14.53 -7.52
C ALA A 131 -5.72 -13.22 -8.27
N ALA A 132 -6.74 -12.38 -8.55
CA ALA A 132 -6.52 -11.07 -9.17
C ALA A 132 -5.64 -10.16 -8.30
N THR A 133 -5.78 -10.22 -6.97
CA THR A 133 -4.90 -9.47 -6.04
C THR A 133 -3.45 -9.96 -6.12
N GLN A 134 -3.24 -11.26 -6.18
CA GLN A 134 -1.89 -11.86 -6.30
C GLN A 134 -1.27 -11.51 -7.65
N GLU A 135 -2.02 -11.64 -8.75
CA GLU A 135 -1.58 -11.28 -10.11
C GLU A 135 -1.19 -9.79 -10.21
N GLU A 136 -1.97 -8.89 -9.61
CA GLU A 136 -1.64 -7.46 -9.50
C GLU A 136 -0.34 -7.24 -8.72
N ALA A 137 -0.19 -7.88 -7.56
CA ALA A 137 0.99 -7.73 -6.72
C ALA A 137 2.28 -8.28 -7.35
N MET A 138 2.16 -9.29 -8.23
CA MET A 138 3.29 -9.88 -8.96
C MET A 138 3.73 -9.05 -10.18
N ALA A 139 2.98 -8.01 -10.55
CA ALA A 139 3.27 -7.22 -11.73
C ALA A 139 4.58 -6.41 -11.60
N SER A 140 5.25 -6.16 -12.71
CA SER A 140 6.43 -5.28 -12.77
C SER A 140 6.07 -3.79 -12.97
N ARG A 141 4.82 -3.50 -13.32
CA ARG A 141 4.31 -2.16 -13.61
C ARG A 141 2.87 -2.05 -13.11
N PRO A 142 2.37 -0.83 -12.86
CA PRO A 142 0.98 -0.65 -12.50
C PRO A 142 0.02 -1.29 -13.49
N VAL A 143 -1.08 -1.83 -12.96
CA VAL A 143 -2.10 -2.57 -13.69
C VAL A 143 -3.42 -1.81 -13.61
N ASP A 144 -4.06 -1.56 -14.75
CA ASP A 144 -5.42 -1.01 -14.80
C ASP A 144 -6.38 -1.99 -14.10
N THR A 145 -6.96 -1.57 -12.96
CA THR A 145 -7.78 -2.39 -12.08
C THR A 145 -9.15 -1.73 -11.84
N GLU A 146 -10.22 -2.51 -12.07
CA GLU A 146 -11.59 -2.16 -11.71
C GLU A 146 -11.98 -2.80 -10.37
N LEU A 147 -12.35 -1.95 -9.41
CA LEU A 147 -12.71 -2.32 -8.06
C LEU A 147 -14.14 -1.88 -7.74
N TRP A 148 -15.03 -2.82 -7.44
CA TRP A 148 -16.39 -2.54 -6.99
C TRP A 148 -16.50 -2.89 -5.50
N LEU A 149 -16.90 -1.91 -4.72
CA LEU A 149 -17.07 -2.02 -3.28
C LEU A 149 -18.55 -2.16 -2.92
N GLU A 150 -18.84 -2.67 -1.72
CA GLU A 150 -20.23 -2.67 -1.21
C GLU A 150 -20.73 -1.26 -0.89
N LYS A 151 -19.83 -0.38 -0.46
CA LYS A 151 -20.12 1.00 -0.05
C LYS A 151 -19.01 1.93 -0.52
N LYS A 152 -19.34 3.21 -0.65
CA LYS A 152 -18.37 4.27 -0.93
C LYS A 152 -17.23 4.22 0.11
N PRO A 153 -15.96 4.17 -0.31
CA PRO A 153 -14.83 4.15 0.62
C PRO A 153 -14.71 5.53 1.27
N VAL A 154 -14.50 5.56 2.59
CA VAL A 154 -14.33 6.80 3.35
C VAL A 154 -12.97 6.77 4.05
N LEU A 155 -12.26 7.89 4.01
CA LEU A 155 -10.99 8.03 4.71
C LEU A 155 -11.26 8.22 6.21
N GLN A 156 -11.12 7.14 6.98
CA GLN A 156 -11.24 7.14 8.42
C GLN A 156 -9.97 6.56 9.05
N GLY A 157 -9.44 7.24 10.07
CA GLY A 157 -8.37 6.68 10.89
C GLY A 157 -7.11 6.29 10.14
N ALA A 158 -6.60 7.22 9.34
CA ALA A 158 -5.50 6.95 8.43
C ALA A 158 -4.15 6.70 9.12
N PHE A 159 -3.96 7.13 10.37
CA PHE A 159 -2.68 7.05 11.09
C PHE A 159 -2.68 5.96 12.16
N SER A 160 -1.51 5.37 12.33
CA SER A 160 -1.19 4.40 13.38
C SER A 160 0.23 4.66 13.89
N ALA A 161 0.48 4.43 15.17
CA ALA A 161 1.83 4.49 15.74
C ALA A 161 2.74 3.34 15.26
N ARG A 162 2.15 2.25 14.73
CA ARG A 162 2.88 1.03 14.35
C ARG A 162 2.84 0.70 12.87
N ALA A 163 2.11 1.47 12.08
CA ALA A 163 1.92 1.20 10.66
C ALA A 163 1.91 2.50 9.87
N SER A 164 2.39 2.43 8.63
CA SER A 164 2.34 3.54 7.69
C SER A 164 0.89 4.04 7.52
N PRO A 165 0.71 5.33 7.18
CA PRO A 165 -0.60 5.87 6.91
C PRO A 165 -1.33 5.03 5.84
N THR A 166 -2.63 4.86 6.01
CA THR A 166 -3.45 4.06 5.10
C THR A 166 -4.58 4.87 4.51
N GLY A 167 -4.80 4.69 3.21
CA GLY A 167 -5.92 5.27 2.51
C GLY A 167 -7.27 4.68 2.93
N PRO A 168 -8.35 5.18 2.30
CA PRO A 168 -9.70 4.74 2.58
C PRO A 168 -9.86 3.28 2.17
N SER A 169 -10.97 2.67 2.57
CA SER A 169 -11.11 1.24 2.37
C SER A 169 -12.56 0.80 2.31
N GLY A 170 -12.81 -0.34 1.66
CA GLY A 170 -14.15 -0.91 1.52
C GLY A 170 -14.12 -2.41 1.33
N VAL A 171 -15.28 -3.05 1.56
CA VAL A 171 -15.47 -4.49 1.31
C VAL A 171 -15.63 -4.71 -0.19
N ILE A 172 -14.87 -5.66 -0.74
CA ILE A 172 -14.87 -5.97 -2.18
C ILE A 172 -16.14 -6.74 -2.53
N ARG A 173 -16.90 -6.22 -3.49
CA ARG A 173 -18.00 -6.92 -4.17
C ARG A 173 -17.50 -7.63 -5.43
N LYS A 174 -16.65 -6.96 -6.21
CA LYS A 174 -16.04 -7.49 -7.43
C LYS A 174 -14.66 -6.85 -7.60
N LEU A 175 -13.73 -7.60 -8.19
CA LEU A 175 -12.41 -7.15 -8.59
C LEU A 175 -12.12 -7.69 -9.99
N GLN A 176 -11.56 -6.86 -10.85
CA GLN A 176 -11.19 -7.25 -12.21
C GLN A 176 -9.97 -6.46 -12.65
N LEU A 177 -8.96 -7.18 -13.15
CA LEU A 177 -7.84 -6.59 -13.87
C LEU A 177 -8.33 -6.30 -15.30
N ALA A 178 -8.23 -5.05 -15.73
CA ALA A 178 -8.69 -4.59 -17.04
C ALA A 178 -7.60 -4.77 -18.13
N GLU A 179 -6.39 -5.13 -17.73
CA GLU A 179 -5.30 -5.54 -18.62
C GLU A 179 -4.61 -6.81 -18.09
N ASN A 180 -3.75 -7.40 -18.92
CA ASN A 180 -2.91 -8.53 -18.49
C ASN A 180 -1.67 -8.02 -17.74
N PRO A 181 -1.46 -8.41 -16.47
CA PRO A 181 -0.29 -8.00 -15.70
C PRO A 181 1.03 -8.45 -16.35
N SER A 182 2.02 -7.56 -16.36
CA SER A 182 3.37 -7.89 -16.84
C SER A 182 4.16 -8.51 -15.71
N ILE A 183 4.13 -9.83 -15.57
CA ILE A 183 4.80 -10.56 -14.49
C ILE A 183 6.23 -10.97 -14.93
N PRO A 184 7.28 -10.62 -14.17
CA PRO A 184 8.63 -11.13 -14.46
C PRO A 184 8.69 -12.65 -14.33
N ARG A 185 9.41 -13.31 -15.26
CA ARG A 185 9.54 -14.79 -15.27
C ARG A 185 10.06 -15.35 -13.95
N LYS A 186 10.97 -14.64 -13.28
CA LYS A 186 11.50 -15.07 -11.98
C LYS A 186 10.43 -15.04 -10.88
N VAL A 187 9.57 -14.02 -10.86
CA VAL A 187 8.42 -13.95 -9.93
C VAL A 187 7.47 -15.11 -10.18
N ASP A 188 7.07 -15.31 -11.44
CA ASP A 188 6.16 -16.38 -11.85
C ASP A 188 6.71 -17.77 -11.45
N ALA A 189 8.01 -18.01 -11.68
CA ALA A 189 8.67 -19.25 -11.29
C ALA A 189 8.70 -19.47 -9.77
N VAL A 190 9.01 -18.43 -8.99
CA VAL A 190 9.08 -18.51 -7.52
C VAL A 190 7.70 -18.74 -6.90
N VAL A 191 6.66 -18.08 -7.43
CA VAL A 191 5.28 -18.21 -6.91
C VAL A 191 4.65 -19.53 -7.32
N SER A 192 4.98 -20.06 -8.50
CA SER A 192 4.45 -21.33 -8.98
C SER A 192 5.10 -22.56 -8.33
N ASP A 193 6.28 -22.41 -7.71
CA ASP A 193 6.98 -23.50 -7.03
C ASP A 193 6.35 -23.77 -5.66
N THR A 194 5.67 -24.92 -5.53
CA THR A 194 4.96 -25.31 -4.31
C THR A 194 5.87 -25.86 -3.22
N ASP A 195 7.09 -26.27 -3.56
CA ASP A 195 8.06 -26.88 -2.64
C ASP A 195 9.10 -25.86 -2.16
N LEU A 196 9.25 -24.74 -2.86
CA LEU A 196 10.13 -23.64 -2.48
C LEU A 196 9.64 -22.94 -1.21
N LEU A 197 10.49 -22.92 -0.18
CA LEU A 197 10.22 -22.18 1.04
C LEU A 197 10.20 -20.67 0.76
N ALA A 198 9.20 -19.97 1.30
CA ALA A 198 9.05 -18.52 1.13
C ALA A 198 10.31 -17.73 1.55
N THR A 199 11.03 -18.21 2.56
CA THR A 199 12.31 -17.62 3.00
C THR A 199 13.38 -17.68 1.91
N GLN A 200 13.47 -18.79 1.17
CA GLN A 200 14.40 -18.94 0.06
C GLN A 200 13.91 -18.16 -1.16
N GLY A 201 12.61 -18.21 -1.45
CA GLY A 201 12.01 -17.45 -2.57
C GLY A 201 12.27 -15.95 -2.48
N ILE A 202 12.12 -15.35 -1.30
CA ILE A 202 12.43 -13.92 -1.10
C ILE A 202 13.91 -13.62 -1.37
N VAL A 203 14.83 -14.47 -0.92
CA VAL A 203 16.27 -14.29 -1.16
C VAL A 203 16.60 -14.41 -2.65
N ASP A 204 15.97 -15.34 -3.34
CA ASP A 204 16.16 -15.56 -4.78
C ASP A 204 15.63 -14.37 -5.60
N LEU A 205 14.47 -13.81 -5.24
CA LEU A 205 13.92 -12.61 -5.87
C LEU A 205 14.84 -11.41 -5.67
N TYR A 206 15.29 -11.20 -4.43
CA TYR A 206 16.19 -10.10 -4.07
C TYR A 206 17.52 -10.16 -4.85
N ARG A 207 18.12 -11.35 -4.98
CA ARG A 207 19.36 -11.55 -5.75
C ARG A 207 19.19 -11.30 -7.25
N ASP A 208 17.99 -11.46 -7.77
CA ASP A 208 17.64 -11.18 -9.17
C ASP A 208 17.26 -9.70 -9.40
N GLY A 209 17.36 -8.86 -8.37
CA GLY A 209 17.07 -7.43 -8.46
C GLY A 209 15.58 -7.09 -8.39
N ILE A 210 14.74 -8.02 -7.91
CA ILE A 210 13.32 -7.78 -7.67
C ILE A 210 13.17 -7.30 -6.22
N PRO A 211 12.70 -6.06 -5.99
CA PRO A 211 12.56 -5.47 -4.66
C PRO A 211 11.46 -6.12 -3.81
#